data_AF-A0AA86MX18-F1
#
_entry.id   AF-A0AA86MX18-F1
#
_cell.length_a   1.000
_cell.length_b   1.000
_cell.length_c   1.000
_cell.angle_alpha   90.00
_cell.angle_beta   90.00
_cell.angle_gamma   90.00
#
_symmetry.space_group_name_H-M   'P 1'
#
loop_
_entity.id
_entity.type
_entity.pdbx_description
1 polymer ?
#
loop_
_entity_poly.entity_id
_entity_poly.type
_entity_poly.pdbx_seq_one_letter_code
_entity_poly.pdbx_strand_id
1 'polypeptide(L)'
;MRDIQRQVGVLLLVLSALLWATLGTATAADRTWVDEIWGMVSFEKATYPSSNFDPYFEKLTVIQEGLARQDRQAVKKETDRFLKMLADRAHGINDVAADEIYNFALGVRPAEEITPAALLELGIGTERPMGVPNHSTDGASDATTDCGAGCDFWAEDALIPGG
;
A
#
# COMPACT_ATOMS: atom_id res chain seq x y z
N MET A 1 -18.27 -24.83 -47.53
CA MET A 1 -17.22 -23.79 -47.36
C MET A 1 -17.80 -22.45 -46.89
N ARG A 2 -18.86 -21.89 -47.51
CA ARG A 2 -19.50 -20.62 -47.08
C ARG A 2 -20.06 -20.64 -45.65
N ASP A 3 -20.66 -21.74 -45.19
CA ASP A 3 -21.18 -21.85 -43.82
C ASP A 3 -20.09 -21.90 -42.73
N ILE A 4 -18.94 -22.52 -43.04
CA ILE A 4 -17.80 -22.60 -42.13
C ILE A 4 -17.19 -21.20 -41.92
N GLN A 5 -17.08 -20.41 -42.98
CA GLN A 5 -16.61 -19.03 -42.91
C GLN A 5 -17.55 -18.14 -42.08
N ARG A 6 -18.87 -18.39 -42.16
CA ARG A 6 -19.88 -17.68 -41.36
C ARG A 6 -19.83 -18.06 -39.89
N GLN A 7 -19.63 -19.35 -39.57
CA GLN A 7 -19.47 -19.81 -38.19
C GLN A 7 -18.19 -19.31 -37.54
N VAL A 8 -17.06 -19.33 -38.26
CA VAL A 8 -15.77 -18.83 -37.75
C VAL A 8 -15.84 -17.33 -37.47
N GLY A 9 -16.49 -16.55 -38.32
CA GLY A 9 -16.69 -15.11 -38.11
C GLY A 9 -17.55 -14.80 -36.87
N VAL A 10 -18.63 -15.54 -36.65
CA VAL A 10 -19.47 -15.40 -35.45
C VAL A 10 -18.69 -15.80 -34.19
N LEU A 11 -17.90 -16.88 -34.26
CA LEU A 11 -17.10 -17.35 -33.12
C LEU A 11 -16.04 -16.32 -32.72
N LEU A 12 -15.35 -15.72 -33.70
CA LEU A 12 -14.35 -14.66 -33.47
C LEU A 12 -14.98 -13.40 -32.87
N LEU A 13 -16.16 -13.00 -33.34
CA LEU A 13 -16.88 -11.86 -32.78
C LEU A 13 -17.31 -12.13 -31.33
N VAL A 14 -17.82 -13.32 -31.03
CA VAL A 14 -18.21 -13.70 -29.66
C VAL A 14 -16.99 -13.78 -28.73
N LEU A 15 -15.87 -14.36 -29.18
CA LEU A 15 -14.63 -14.42 -28.41
C LEU A 15 -14.04 -13.02 -28.17
N SER A 16 -14.11 -12.13 -29.15
CA SER A 16 -13.71 -10.73 -28.95
C SER A 16 -14.62 -10.05 -27.93
N ALA A 17 -15.94 -10.19 -28.01
CA ALA A 17 -16.86 -9.59 -27.03
C ALA A 17 -16.62 -10.11 -25.60
N LEU A 18 -16.28 -11.39 -25.44
CA LEU A 18 -15.91 -12.00 -24.16
C LEU A 18 -14.59 -11.45 -23.60
N LEU A 19 -13.60 -11.20 -24.46
CA LEU A 19 -12.31 -10.62 -24.05
C LEU A 19 -12.42 -9.16 -23.59
N TRP A 20 -13.38 -8.39 -24.12
CA TRP A 20 -13.63 -7.02 -23.67
C TRP A 20 -14.45 -6.97 -22.38
N ALA A 21 -15.29 -7.97 -22.13
CA ALA A 21 -16.09 -8.07 -20.91
C ALA A 21 -15.26 -8.38 -19.65
N THR A 22 -14.01 -8.87 -19.80
CA THR A 22 -13.10 -9.13 -18.67
C THR A 22 -12.22 -7.94 -18.30
N LEU A 23 -12.37 -6.77 -18.95
CA LEU A 23 -11.60 -5.58 -18.62
C LEU A 23 -12.16 -4.90 -17.35
N GLY A 24 -11.84 -5.51 -16.22
CA GLY A 24 -11.71 -4.89 -14.89
C GLY A 24 -12.85 -3.99 -14.43
N THR A 25 -13.91 -4.58 -13.88
CA THR A 25 -14.71 -3.84 -12.91
C THR A 25 -13.88 -3.71 -11.64
N ALA A 26 -13.28 -2.54 -11.37
CA ALA A 26 -12.88 -2.19 -10.01
C ALA A 26 -14.14 -2.34 -9.15
N THR A 27 -14.17 -3.37 -8.32
CA THR A 27 -15.34 -3.68 -7.51
C THR A 27 -15.47 -2.57 -6.47
N ALA A 28 -16.70 -2.22 -6.11
CA ALA A 28 -16.98 -1.18 -5.13
C ALA A 28 -16.29 -1.37 -3.75
N ALA A 29 -15.69 -2.53 -3.52
CA ALA A 29 -14.89 -2.88 -2.35
C ALA A 29 -13.68 -1.96 -2.11
N ASP A 30 -13.14 -1.33 -3.16
CA ASP A 30 -11.96 -0.48 -2.99
C ASP A 30 -12.29 0.88 -2.33
N ARG A 31 -13.49 1.42 -2.50
CA ARG A 31 -13.88 2.66 -1.79
C ARG A 31 -14.25 2.39 -0.34
N THR A 32 -14.83 1.24 -0.05
CA THR A 32 -15.37 0.95 1.28
C THR A 32 -14.28 0.90 2.35
N TRP A 33 -13.11 0.32 2.05
CA TRP A 33 -12.05 0.23 3.06
C TRP A 33 -11.47 1.60 3.44
N VAL A 34 -11.36 2.54 2.50
CA VAL A 34 -10.85 3.89 2.81
C VAL A 34 -11.87 4.66 3.65
N ASP A 35 -13.16 4.52 3.35
CA ASP A 35 -14.24 5.15 4.11
C ASP A 35 -14.32 4.58 5.54
N GLU A 36 -14.04 3.28 5.73
CA GLU A 36 -13.93 2.66 7.05
C GLU A 36 -12.77 3.24 7.86
N ILE A 37 -11.58 3.40 7.25
CA ILE A 37 -10.44 4.04 7.90
C ILE A 37 -10.76 5.50 8.21
N TRP A 38 -11.42 6.22 7.31
CA TRP A 38 -11.87 7.60 7.55
C TRP A 38 -12.76 7.69 8.79
N GLY A 39 -13.69 6.74 8.95
CA GLY A 39 -14.53 6.61 10.13
C GLY A 39 -13.70 6.42 11.40
N MET A 40 -12.71 5.52 11.37
CA MET A 40 -11.80 5.28 12.49
C MET A 40 -10.99 6.53 12.87
N VAL A 41 -10.38 7.23 11.90
CA VAL A 41 -9.64 8.47 12.16
C VAL A 41 -10.55 9.56 12.74
N SER A 42 -11.81 9.63 12.29
CA SER A 42 -12.80 10.57 12.83
C SER A 42 -13.17 10.26 14.27
N PHE A 43 -13.33 8.98 14.60
CA PHE A 43 -13.57 8.53 15.97
C PHE A 43 -12.40 8.90 16.88
N GLU A 44 -11.16 8.59 16.47
CA GLU A 44 -9.97 8.93 17.24
C GLU A 44 -9.76 10.44 17.40
N LYS A 45 -10.08 11.24 16.38
CA LYS A 45 -10.08 12.71 16.48
C LYS A 45 -11.06 13.22 17.54
N ALA A 46 -12.22 12.60 17.67
CA ALA A 46 -13.18 12.95 18.71
C ALA A 46 -12.70 12.53 20.11
N THR A 47 -12.00 11.40 20.22
CA THR A 47 -11.43 10.88 21.48
C THR A 47 -10.22 11.70 21.94
N TYR A 48 -9.36 12.15 21.02
CA TYR A 48 -8.12 12.86 21.31
C TYR A 48 -8.07 14.25 20.65
N PRO A 49 -8.95 15.20 21.05
CA PRO A 49 -9.14 16.48 20.33
C PRO A 49 -7.93 17.41 20.34
N SER A 50 -6.94 17.19 21.20
CA SER A 50 -5.69 17.96 21.24
C SER A 50 -4.64 17.46 20.24
N SER A 51 -4.85 16.30 19.62
CA SER A 51 -3.91 15.70 18.67
C SER A 51 -4.21 16.16 17.25
N ASN A 52 -3.19 16.16 16.41
CA ASN A 52 -3.34 16.62 15.04
C ASN A 52 -3.63 15.44 14.08
N PHE A 53 -4.83 15.43 13.51
CA PHE A 53 -5.28 14.40 12.57
C PHE A 53 -5.38 14.91 11.12
N ASP A 54 -5.22 16.21 10.89
CA ASP A 54 -5.48 16.80 9.58
C ASP A 54 -4.57 16.25 8.45
N PRO A 55 -3.26 16.00 8.67
CA PRO A 55 -2.40 15.37 7.66
C PRO A 55 -2.84 13.94 7.28
N TYR A 56 -3.49 13.23 8.19
CA TYR A 56 -3.97 11.87 7.96
C TYR A 56 -5.22 11.88 7.07
N PHE A 57 -6.15 12.82 7.29
CA PHE A 57 -7.30 13.02 6.41
C PHE A 57 -6.88 13.45 5.00
N GLU A 58 -5.90 14.36 4.89
CA GLU A 58 -5.36 14.75 3.59
C GLU A 58 -4.83 13.54 2.81
N LYS A 59 -4.10 12.64 3.49
CA LYS A 59 -3.61 11.41 2.89
C LYS A 59 -4.73 10.47 2.45
N LEU A 60 -5.76 10.30 3.27
CA LEU A 60 -6.93 9.49 2.90
C LEU A 60 -7.66 10.07 1.68
N THR A 61 -7.77 11.40 1.55
CA THR A 61 -8.32 12.04 0.35
C THR A 61 -7.51 11.71 -0.90
N VAL A 62 -6.17 11.78 -0.84
CA VAL A 62 -5.33 11.44 -2.01
C VAL A 62 -5.49 9.96 -2.38
N ILE A 63 -5.62 9.06 -1.40
CA ILE A 63 -5.89 7.63 -1.65
C ILE A 63 -7.26 7.46 -2.34
N GLN A 64 -8.32 8.12 -1.86
CA GLN A 64 -9.64 8.09 -2.49
C GLN A 64 -9.61 8.60 -3.94
N GLU A 65 -8.86 9.66 -4.20
CA GLU A 65 -8.68 10.18 -5.56
C GLU A 65 -7.92 9.19 -6.46
N GLY A 66 -6.88 8.54 -5.94
CA GLY A 66 -6.15 7.49 -6.66
C GLY A 66 -7.06 6.33 -7.04
N LEU A 67 -7.94 5.91 -6.13
CA LEU A 67 -8.96 4.90 -6.38
C LEU A 67 -9.96 5.34 -7.45
N ALA A 68 -10.42 6.59 -7.40
CA ALA A 68 -11.33 7.15 -8.40
C ALA A 68 -10.71 7.18 -9.80
N ARG A 69 -9.38 7.35 -9.90
CA ARG A 69 -8.61 7.28 -11.15
C ARG A 69 -8.19 5.87 -11.55
N GLN A 70 -8.48 4.85 -10.72
CA GLN A 70 -7.99 3.48 -10.85
C GLN A 70 -6.45 3.38 -10.92
N ASP A 71 -5.74 4.35 -10.33
CA ASP A 71 -4.28 4.40 -10.28
C ASP A 71 -3.76 3.59 -9.08
N ARG A 72 -3.61 2.28 -9.29
CA ARG A 72 -3.17 1.35 -8.25
C ARG A 72 -1.80 1.68 -7.67
N GLN A 73 -0.89 2.23 -8.47
CA GLN A 73 0.45 2.58 -8.01
C GLN A 73 0.41 3.78 -7.07
N ALA A 74 -0.36 4.82 -7.43
CA ALA A 74 -0.57 5.96 -6.54
C ALA A 74 -1.28 5.56 -5.25
N VAL A 75 -2.30 4.71 -5.33
CA VAL A 75 -3.02 4.18 -4.16
C VAL A 75 -2.08 3.45 -3.22
N LYS A 76 -1.27 2.51 -3.73
CA LYS A 76 -0.28 1.80 -2.92
C LYS A 76 0.69 2.77 -2.25
N LYS A 77 1.31 3.65 -3.04
CA LYS A 77 2.31 4.62 -2.56
C LYS A 77 1.77 5.50 -1.44
N GLU A 78 0.58 6.08 -1.62
CA GLU A 78 0.02 6.99 -0.63
C GLU A 78 -0.52 6.24 0.60
N THR A 79 -0.94 4.98 0.43
CA THR A 79 -1.30 4.13 1.56
C THR A 79 -0.08 3.74 2.39
N ASP A 80 1.04 3.39 1.76
CA ASP A 80 2.30 3.09 2.47
C ASP A 80 2.79 4.32 3.24
N ARG A 81 2.65 5.52 2.66
CA ARG A 81 2.94 6.79 3.33
C ARG A 81 2.03 7.04 4.53
N PHE A 82 0.73 6.86 4.37
CA PHE A 82 -0.24 6.99 5.47
C PHE A 82 0.11 6.07 6.64
N LEU A 83 0.40 4.79 6.37
CA LEU A 83 0.80 3.84 7.39
C LEU A 83 2.12 4.20 8.07
N LYS A 84 3.09 4.67 7.29
CA LYS A 84 4.36 5.13 7.86
C LYS A 84 4.18 6.34 8.77
N MET A 85 3.34 7.31 8.40
CA MET A 85 3.01 8.45 9.26
C MET A 85 2.40 8.02 10.60
N LEU A 86 1.59 6.95 10.60
CA LEU A 86 1.04 6.39 11.83
C LEU A 86 2.11 5.68 12.66
N ALA A 87 2.92 4.81 12.03
CA ALA A 87 3.99 4.07 12.70
C ALA A 87 5.03 5.01 13.36
N ASP A 88 5.36 6.10 12.67
CA ASP A 88 6.30 7.12 13.14
C ASP A 88 5.69 8.13 14.12
N ARG A 89 4.37 8.03 14.41
CA ARG A 89 3.62 9.01 15.23
C ARG A 89 3.81 10.45 14.74
N ALA A 90 3.84 10.60 13.41
CA ALA A 90 4.17 11.87 12.78
C ALA A 90 3.14 12.97 13.09
N HIS A 91 3.54 14.22 12.93
CA HIS A 91 2.66 15.39 13.00
C HIS A 91 1.91 15.61 14.32
N GLY A 92 2.28 14.93 15.40
CA GLY A 92 1.69 15.15 16.73
C GLY A 92 0.35 14.45 16.95
N ILE A 93 0.17 13.26 16.37
CA ILE A 93 -0.91 12.35 16.72
C ILE A 93 -0.66 11.72 18.11
N ASN A 94 -1.72 11.35 18.82
CA ASN A 94 -1.60 10.57 20.05
C ASN A 94 -1.10 9.15 19.75
N ASP A 95 -0.18 8.63 20.56
CA ASP A 95 0.43 7.31 20.38
C ASP A 95 -0.59 6.17 20.30
N VAL A 96 -1.61 6.18 21.18
CA VAL A 96 -2.64 5.14 21.21
C VAL A 96 -3.51 5.23 19.95
N ALA A 97 -3.94 6.44 19.59
CA ALA A 97 -4.70 6.65 18.36
C ALA A 97 -3.92 6.19 17.12
N ALA A 98 -2.61 6.46 17.06
CA ALA A 98 -1.77 6.06 15.95
C ALA A 98 -1.71 4.53 15.80
N ASP A 99 -1.49 3.81 16.92
CA ASP A 99 -1.42 2.35 16.93
C ASP A 99 -2.79 1.72 16.57
N GLU A 100 -3.89 2.25 17.09
CA GLU A 100 -5.26 1.78 16.79
C GLU A 100 -5.62 1.98 15.32
N ILE A 101 -5.38 3.17 14.76
CA ILE A 101 -5.65 3.45 13.34
C ILE A 101 -4.75 2.57 12.46
N TYR A 102 -3.47 2.40 12.80
CA TYR A 102 -2.55 1.58 12.02
C TYR A 102 -3.02 0.12 11.96
N ASN A 103 -3.34 -0.47 13.11
CA ASN A 103 -3.80 -1.85 13.18
C ASN A 103 -5.14 -2.05 12.48
N PHE A 104 -6.07 -1.10 12.63
CA PHE A 104 -7.34 -1.12 11.92
C PHE A 104 -7.14 -1.06 10.40
N ALA A 105 -6.30 -0.14 9.92
CA ALA A 105 -5.97 0.01 8.51
C ALA A 105 -5.31 -1.24 7.92
N LEU A 106 -4.50 -1.97 8.68
CA LEU A 106 -3.97 -3.27 8.24
C LEU A 106 -5.06 -4.33 8.10
N GLY A 107 -6.09 -4.29 8.96
CA GLY A 107 -7.18 -5.27 8.98
C GLY A 107 -8.23 -5.10 7.89
N VAL A 108 -8.55 -3.85 7.50
CA VAL A 108 -9.63 -3.57 6.54
C VAL A 108 -9.14 -3.40 5.10
N ARG A 109 -7.84 -3.14 4.90
CA ARG A 109 -7.29 -2.98 3.55
C ARG A 109 -7.38 -4.30 2.77
N PRO A 110 -7.65 -4.24 1.45
CA PRO A 110 -7.53 -5.40 0.60
C PRO A 110 -6.12 -5.97 0.73
N ALA A 111 -6.02 -7.28 0.90
CA ALA A 111 -4.74 -7.94 0.75
C ALA A 111 -4.21 -7.62 -0.65
N GLU A 112 -3.01 -7.06 -0.76
CA GLU A 112 -2.37 -6.94 -2.07
C GLU A 112 -2.28 -8.34 -2.65
N GLU A 113 -2.95 -8.57 -3.77
CA GLU A 113 -2.73 -9.77 -4.57
C GLU A 113 -1.25 -9.79 -4.92
N ILE A 114 -0.49 -10.66 -4.28
CA ILE A 114 0.90 -10.91 -4.64
C ILE A 114 0.87 -11.42 -6.08
N THR A 115 1.12 -10.52 -7.02
CA THR A 115 1.15 -10.91 -8.43
C THR A 115 2.29 -11.92 -8.63
N PRO A 116 2.17 -12.86 -9.57
CA PRO A 116 3.27 -13.79 -9.89
C PRO A 116 4.60 -13.08 -10.17
N ALA A 117 4.55 -11.85 -10.70
CA ALA A 117 5.72 -11.00 -10.90
C ALA A 117 6.37 -10.54 -9.58
N ALA A 118 5.56 -10.14 -8.59
CA ALA A 118 6.05 -9.81 -7.25
C ALA A 118 6.59 -11.04 -6.50
N LEU A 119 6.01 -12.22 -6.73
CA LEU A 119 6.50 -13.50 -6.21
C LEU A 119 7.88 -13.88 -6.77
N LEU A 120 8.12 -13.57 -8.05
CA LEU A 120 9.42 -13.73 -8.71
C LEU A 120 10.47 -12.73 -8.19
N GLU A 121 10.08 -11.48 -7.96
CA GLU A 121 10.92 -10.43 -7.35
C GLU A 121 11.30 -10.75 -5.89
N LEU A 122 10.39 -11.34 -5.12
CA LEU A 122 10.65 -11.72 -3.72
C LEU A 122 11.51 -13.00 -3.58
N GLY A 123 11.92 -13.64 -4.69
CA GLY A 123 12.82 -14.79 -4.66
C GLY A 123 12.30 -15.98 -3.83
N ILE A 124 10.99 -16.07 -3.60
CA ILE A 124 10.36 -17.16 -2.85
C ILE A 124 10.14 -18.34 -3.82
N GLY A 125 11.26 -18.93 -4.23
CA GLY A 125 11.29 -20.06 -5.16
C GLY A 125 12.61 -20.83 -5.15
N THR A 126 13.65 -20.31 -4.50
CA THR A 126 14.84 -21.09 -4.16
C THR A 126 14.98 -21.10 -2.65
N GLU A 127 14.31 -22.07 -2.04
CA GLU A 127 14.78 -22.80 -0.86
C GLU A 127 16.21 -22.41 -0.44
N ARG A 128 16.32 -21.45 0.48
CA ARG A 128 17.53 -21.30 1.29
C ARG A 128 17.49 -22.43 2.30
N PRO A 129 18.44 -23.38 2.29
CA PRO A 129 18.48 -24.41 3.31
C PRO A 129 18.56 -23.75 4.68
N MET A 130 17.76 -24.22 5.63
CA MET A 130 17.83 -23.82 7.03
C MET A 130 19.25 -24.09 7.54
N GLY A 131 20.07 -23.04 7.57
CA GLY A 131 21.35 -23.05 8.27
C GLY A 131 21.07 -23.02 9.77
N VAL A 132 21.23 -24.16 10.41
CA VAL A 132 21.27 -24.27 11.88
C VAL A 132 22.34 -23.31 12.42
N PRO A 133 22.03 -22.43 13.39
CA PRO A 133 23.04 -21.54 13.94
C PRO A 133 24.15 -22.33 14.64
N ASN A 134 25.36 -22.27 14.10
CA ASN A 134 26.55 -22.57 14.88
C ASN A 134 26.80 -21.40 15.83
N HIS A 135 26.91 -21.73 17.11
CA HIS A 135 27.31 -20.84 18.18
C HIS A 135 28.75 -20.39 17.91
N SER A 136 28.94 -19.11 17.62
CA SER A 136 30.23 -18.45 17.73
C SER A 136 29.96 -17.01 18.13
N THR A 137 30.24 -16.73 19.39
CA THR A 137 30.39 -15.40 19.97
C THR A 137 31.43 -14.58 19.20
N ASP A 138 31.36 -13.25 19.41
CA ASP A 138 32.27 -12.17 18.96
C ASP A 138 31.67 -11.41 17.76
N GLY A 139 31.35 -10.10 17.80
CA GLY A 139 31.56 -9.02 18.74
C GLY A 139 31.31 -7.70 17.99
N ALA A 140 31.04 -6.61 18.73
CA ALA A 140 30.89 -5.22 18.27
C ALA A 140 29.55 -4.81 17.65
N SER A 141 28.54 -4.72 18.51
CA SER A 141 27.58 -3.62 18.50
C SER A 141 28.32 -2.33 18.87
N ASP A 142 28.42 -1.36 17.95
CA ASP A 142 28.50 0.08 18.25
C ASP A 142 28.43 0.90 16.96
N ALA A 143 27.22 1.34 16.62
CA ALA A 143 26.96 2.54 15.83
C ALA A 143 25.55 3.00 16.20
N THR A 144 25.38 3.46 17.44
CA THR A 144 24.24 4.30 17.79
C THR A 144 24.54 5.66 17.16
N THR A 145 23.89 5.94 16.03
CA THR A 145 23.82 7.31 15.53
C THR A 145 22.69 7.97 16.31
N ASP A 146 23.08 8.72 17.32
CA ASP A 146 22.25 9.70 18.00
C ASP A 146 21.78 10.74 16.97
N CYS A 147 20.51 10.67 16.55
CA CYS A 147 19.92 11.69 15.70
C CYS A 147 19.38 12.83 16.57
N GLY A 148 20.30 13.66 17.08
CA GLY A 148 19.99 14.97 17.63
C GLY A 148 19.58 15.93 16.51
N ALA A 149 18.34 16.43 16.56
CA ALA A 149 17.72 17.43 15.69
C ALA A 149 17.68 17.09 14.18
N GLY A 150 16.53 16.55 13.74
CA GLY A 150 16.11 16.56 12.34
C GLY A 150 16.51 15.31 11.55
N CYS A 151 15.73 14.23 11.70
CA CYS A 151 15.70 13.13 10.73
C CYS A 151 14.82 13.50 9.53
N ASP A 152 15.05 14.69 8.97
CA ASP A 152 14.20 15.27 7.93
C ASP A 152 14.81 15.09 6.53
N PHE A 153 15.79 14.20 6.38
CA PHE A 153 16.49 13.98 5.12
C PHE A 153 16.09 12.63 4.52
N TRP A 154 15.33 12.65 3.43
CA TRP A 154 14.97 11.44 2.70
C TRP A 154 16.03 11.13 1.64
N ALA A 155 16.34 9.84 1.47
CA ALA A 155 17.28 9.35 0.45
C ALA A 155 16.84 9.69 -1.00
N GLU A 156 15.61 10.15 -1.20
CA GLU A 156 15.07 10.59 -2.48
C GLU A 156 15.32 12.10 -2.74
N ASP A 157 15.68 12.88 -1.72
CA ASP A 157 16.08 14.30 -1.87
C ASP A 157 17.53 14.43 -2.39
N ALA A 158 18.32 13.35 -2.31
CA ALA A 158 19.67 13.29 -2.87
C ALA A 158 19.70 13.18 -4.42
N LEU A 159 18.54 13.06 -5.07
CA LEU A 159 18.40 12.89 -6.52
C LEU A 159 17.75 14.11 -7.22
N ILE A 160 17.81 15.30 -6.64
CA ILE A 160 17.60 16.55 -7.39
C ILE A 160 18.95 17.08 -7.88
N PRO A 161 19.32 16.93 -9.17
CA PRO A 161 20.40 17.71 -9.74
C PRO A 161 19.87 19.11 -10.07
N GLY A 162 20.20 20.08 -9.22
CA GLY A 162 20.18 21.51 -9.59
C GLY A 162 19.11 22.34 -8.91
N GLY A 163 19.58 23.35 -8.16
CA GLY A 163 18.81 24.42 -7.53
C GLY A 163 19.66 25.14 -6.50
#